data_AF-Q1GXP8-F1
#
_entry.id   AF-Q1GXP8-F1
#
_cell.length_a   1.000
_cell.length_b   1.000
_cell.length_c   1.000
_cell.angle_alpha   90.00
_cell.angle_beta   90.00
_cell.angle_gamma   90.00
#
_symmetry.space_group_name_H-M   'P 1'
#
loop_
_entity.id
_entity.type
_entity.pdbx_description
1 polymer ?
#
loop_
_entity_poly.entity_id
_entity_poly.type
_entity_poly.pdbx_seq_one_letter_code
_entity_poly.pdbx_strand_id
1 'polypeptide(L)'
;MNLVEHLFTVAGEECGEIAQMCSKVNRFGMNEVFPGQPLTNAQRMHVEIDDLMAMIELLNQHADFGYAPSSTRIEAKKAKVMKYAAYSKQLGTLTDQHPTATSDLHKVRDWINDLPIPRPKGTAHMSMVLAQAMKKLGLLE
;
A
#
# COMPACT_ATOMS: atom_id res chain seq x y z
N MET A 1 1.63 -34.84 3.57
CA MET A 1 2.06 -33.45 3.38
C MET A 1 3.58 -33.42 3.38
N ASN A 2 4.20 -32.99 2.30
CA ASN A 2 5.64 -32.72 2.22
C ASN A 2 5.96 -31.28 2.67
N LEU A 3 7.24 -30.93 2.77
CA LEU A 3 7.66 -29.60 3.24
C LEU A 3 7.10 -28.46 2.38
N VAL A 4 7.15 -28.59 1.04
CA VAL A 4 6.67 -27.55 0.13
C VAL A 4 5.16 -27.34 0.29
N GLU A 5 4.38 -28.41 0.37
CA GLU A 5 2.94 -28.35 0.65
C GLU A 5 2.65 -27.66 1.98
N HIS A 6 3.41 -27.99 3.02
CA HIS A 6 3.28 -27.35 4.34
C HIS A 6 3.58 -25.85 4.30
N LEU A 7 4.67 -25.44 3.64
CA LEU A 7 5.04 -24.03 3.50
C LEU A 7 3.97 -23.23 2.75
N PHE A 8 3.36 -23.80 1.71
CA PHE A 8 2.24 -23.15 1.02
C PHE A 8 0.97 -23.09 1.86
N THR A 9 0.70 -24.10 2.72
CA THR A 9 -0.40 -24.03 3.68
C THR A 9 -0.21 -22.86 4.63
N VAL A 10 0.96 -22.73 5.27
CA VAL A 10 1.26 -21.65 6.22
C VAL A 10 1.25 -20.29 5.52
N ALA A 11 1.87 -20.16 4.33
CA ALA A 11 1.81 -18.91 3.57
C ALA A 11 0.38 -18.47 3.23
N GLY A 12 -0.53 -19.46 3.04
CA GLY A 12 -1.96 -19.21 2.87
C GLY A 12 -2.65 -18.73 4.15
N GLU A 13 -2.23 -19.23 5.32
CA GLU A 13 -2.71 -18.78 6.63
C GLU A 13 -2.34 -17.30 6.85
N GLU A 14 -1.09 -16.90 6.59
CA GLU A 14 -0.64 -15.50 6.72
C GLU A 14 -1.43 -14.54 5.82
N CYS A 15 -1.76 -14.97 4.59
CA CYS A 15 -2.64 -14.21 3.71
C CYS A 15 -4.04 -14.00 4.32
N GLY A 16 -4.55 -15.01 5.03
CA GLY A 16 -5.81 -14.94 5.77
C GLY A 16 -5.75 -13.97 6.95
N GLU A 17 -4.63 -13.93 7.67
CA GLU A 17 -4.42 -13.01 8.79
C GLU A 17 -4.33 -11.55 8.32
N ILE A 18 -3.62 -11.29 7.24
CA ILE A 18 -3.58 -9.97 6.58
C ILE A 18 -4.99 -9.52 6.15
N ALA A 19 -5.79 -10.42 5.57
CA ALA A 19 -7.17 -10.10 5.18
C ALA A 19 -8.05 -9.79 6.39
N GLN A 20 -7.89 -10.55 7.49
CA GLN A 20 -8.55 -10.29 8.75
C GLN A 20 -8.15 -8.92 9.33
N MET A 21 -6.87 -8.57 9.29
CA MET A 21 -6.36 -7.27 9.75
C MET A 21 -6.86 -6.11 8.89
N CYS A 22 -6.96 -6.26 7.56
CA CYS A 22 -7.58 -5.26 6.69
C CYS A 22 -9.03 -4.98 7.13
N SER A 23 -9.76 -6.05 7.48
CA SER A 23 -11.14 -5.93 7.94
C SER A 23 -11.24 -5.21 9.28
N LYS A 24 -10.31 -5.45 10.21
CA LYS A 24 -10.24 -4.74 11.50
C LYS A 24 -9.92 -3.26 11.29
N VAL A 25 -8.95 -2.92 10.46
CA VAL A 25 -8.60 -1.53 10.12
C VAL A 25 -9.81 -0.81 9.51
N ASN A 26 -10.51 -1.44 8.58
CA ASN A 26 -11.72 -0.85 7.98
C ASN A 26 -12.84 -0.61 9.01
N ARG A 27 -12.94 -1.46 10.03
CA ARG A 27 -14.02 -1.40 11.03
C ARG A 27 -13.72 -0.49 12.21
N PHE A 28 -12.48 -0.48 12.69
CA PHE A 28 -12.07 0.14 13.94
C PHE A 28 -11.02 1.24 13.77
N GLY A 29 -10.43 1.35 12.58
CA GLY A 29 -9.35 2.29 12.29
C GLY A 29 -7.96 1.73 12.61
N MET A 30 -6.94 2.35 12.01
CA MET A 30 -5.53 1.96 12.14
C MET A 30 -4.97 2.11 13.55
N ASN A 31 -5.45 3.11 14.30
CA ASN A 31 -4.93 3.48 15.61
C ASN A 31 -5.67 2.80 16.78
N GLU A 32 -6.68 1.98 16.49
CA GLU A 32 -7.38 1.25 17.55
C GLU A 32 -6.46 0.18 18.16
N VAL A 33 -6.61 0.00 19.47
CA VAL A 33 -5.90 -0.97 20.30
C VAL A 33 -6.95 -1.80 21.03
N PHE A 34 -7.00 -3.10 20.73
CA PHE A 34 -7.97 -4.01 21.35
C PHE A 34 -7.72 -4.13 22.87
N PRO A 35 -8.75 -4.15 23.72
CA PRO A 35 -8.57 -4.30 25.17
C PRO A 35 -7.72 -5.52 25.53
N GLY A 36 -6.64 -5.29 26.29
CA GLY A 36 -5.69 -6.34 26.70
C GLY A 36 -4.57 -6.64 25.70
N GLN A 37 -4.49 -5.93 24.58
CA GLN A 37 -3.40 -6.00 23.61
C GLN A 37 -2.57 -4.70 23.64
N PRO A 38 -1.22 -4.75 23.57
CA PRO A 38 -0.36 -3.56 23.56
C PRO A 38 -0.21 -2.84 22.19
N LEU A 39 -0.66 -3.45 21.09
CA LEU A 39 -0.39 -2.99 19.73
C LEU A 39 -1.62 -2.39 19.06
N THR A 40 -1.40 -1.38 18.23
CA THR A 40 -2.43 -0.85 17.33
C THR A 40 -2.72 -1.82 16.18
N ASN A 41 -3.86 -1.67 15.52
CA ASN A 41 -4.17 -2.45 14.31
C ASN A 41 -3.12 -2.26 13.20
N ALA A 42 -2.54 -1.08 13.04
CA ALA A 42 -1.45 -0.86 12.09
C ALA A 42 -0.18 -1.65 12.47
N GLN A 43 0.21 -1.63 13.75
CA GLN A 43 1.38 -2.39 14.21
C GLN A 43 1.19 -3.89 14.05
N ARG A 44 -0.01 -4.40 14.34
CA ARG A 44 -0.35 -5.81 14.10
C ARG A 44 -0.31 -6.17 12.62
N MET A 45 -0.81 -5.29 11.74
CA MET A 45 -0.72 -5.50 10.30
C MET A 45 0.73 -5.57 9.81
N HIS A 46 1.67 -4.84 10.42
CA HIS A 46 3.09 -4.98 10.08
C HIS A 46 3.62 -6.37 10.42
N VAL A 47 3.24 -6.93 11.58
CA VAL A 47 3.62 -8.30 11.98
C VAL A 47 3.16 -9.32 10.94
N GLU A 48 1.89 -9.30 10.54
CA GLU A 48 1.40 -10.29 9.55
C GLU A 48 2.07 -10.12 8.16
N ILE A 49 2.49 -8.90 7.81
CA ILE A 49 3.24 -8.64 6.57
C ILE A 49 4.66 -9.21 6.69
N ASP A 50 5.32 -9.04 7.83
CA ASP A 50 6.65 -9.59 8.10
C ASP A 50 6.61 -11.13 8.07
N ASP A 51 5.58 -11.75 8.64
CA ASP A 51 5.39 -13.20 8.62
C ASP A 51 5.17 -13.73 7.19
N LEU A 52 4.34 -13.04 6.38
CA LEU A 52 4.21 -13.38 4.96
C LEU A 52 5.56 -13.24 4.21
N MET A 53 6.35 -12.21 4.50
CA MET A 53 7.67 -12.03 3.88
C MET A 53 8.64 -13.15 4.27
N ALA A 54 8.65 -13.58 5.54
CA ALA A 54 9.42 -14.73 5.99
C ALA A 54 9.01 -16.02 5.26
N MET A 55 7.71 -16.22 5.02
CA MET A 55 7.21 -17.37 4.26
C MET A 55 7.68 -17.35 2.79
N ILE A 56 7.72 -16.18 2.15
CA ILE A 56 8.27 -16.02 0.80
C ILE A 56 9.76 -16.37 0.77
N GLU A 57 10.53 -15.97 1.78
CA GLU A 57 11.94 -16.35 1.90
C GLU A 57 12.12 -17.87 2.04
N LEU A 58 11.34 -18.51 2.91
CA LEU A 58 11.37 -19.97 3.08
C LEU A 58 11.00 -20.71 1.78
N LEU A 59 9.99 -20.23 1.05
CA LEU A 59 9.60 -20.80 -0.25
C LEU A 59 10.72 -20.65 -1.29
N ASN A 60 11.39 -19.51 -1.33
CA ASN A 60 12.55 -19.32 -2.20
C ASN A 60 13.71 -20.26 -1.85
N GLN A 61 13.94 -20.53 -0.55
CA GLN A 61 15.02 -21.40 -0.08
C GLN A 61 14.73 -22.89 -0.29
N HIS A 62 13.48 -23.33 -0.10
CA HIS A 62 13.13 -24.75 0.00
C HIS A 62 12.24 -25.28 -1.14
N ALA A 63 11.61 -24.42 -1.93
CA ALA A 63 10.63 -24.80 -2.96
C ALA A 63 10.99 -24.34 -4.38
N ASP A 64 12.21 -23.82 -4.61
CA ASP A 64 12.63 -23.23 -5.90
C ASP A 64 11.61 -22.19 -6.41
N PHE A 65 10.99 -21.44 -5.49
CA PHE A 65 9.87 -20.56 -5.81
C PHE A 65 10.30 -19.34 -6.63
N GLY A 66 11.54 -18.87 -6.46
CA GLY A 66 12.16 -17.84 -7.30
C GLY A 66 11.45 -16.49 -7.31
N TYR A 67 10.64 -16.18 -6.29
CA TYR A 67 9.93 -14.91 -6.22
C TYR A 67 10.89 -13.77 -5.87
N ALA A 68 10.81 -12.69 -6.63
CA ALA A 68 11.41 -11.42 -6.31
C ALA A 68 10.42 -10.27 -6.58
N PRO A 69 10.39 -9.22 -5.73
CA PRO A 69 9.56 -8.06 -5.97
C PRO A 69 9.87 -7.37 -7.30
N SER A 70 8.84 -7.12 -8.11
CA SER A 70 8.96 -6.37 -9.36
C SER A 70 8.46 -4.94 -9.16
N SER A 71 9.38 -3.98 -9.11
CA SER A 71 9.05 -2.55 -8.99
C SER A 71 8.07 -2.10 -10.07
N THR A 72 8.27 -2.52 -11.32
CA THR A 72 7.36 -2.22 -12.44
C THR A 72 5.93 -2.71 -12.18
N ARG A 73 5.76 -3.96 -11.73
CA ARG A 73 4.42 -4.52 -11.42
C ARG A 73 3.77 -3.81 -10.23
N ILE A 74 4.57 -3.49 -9.21
CA ILE A 74 4.11 -2.77 -8.02
C ILE A 74 3.60 -1.38 -8.41
N GLU A 75 4.39 -0.60 -9.16
CA GLU A 75 3.99 0.75 -9.60
C GLU A 75 2.77 0.71 -10.53
N ALA A 76 2.69 -0.27 -11.44
CA ALA A 76 1.52 -0.45 -12.28
C ALA A 76 0.24 -0.73 -11.46
N LYS A 77 0.34 -1.55 -10.39
CA LYS A 77 -0.78 -1.82 -9.49
C LYS A 77 -1.19 -0.56 -8.71
N LYS A 78 -0.23 0.21 -8.18
CA LYS A 78 -0.50 1.49 -7.49
C LYS A 78 -1.23 2.46 -8.39
N ALA A 79 -0.73 2.69 -9.61
CA ALA A 79 -1.35 3.56 -10.60
C ALA A 79 -2.78 3.13 -10.93
N LYS A 80 -3.00 1.82 -11.12
CA LYS A 80 -4.34 1.26 -11.38
C LYS A 80 -5.30 1.51 -10.21
N VAL A 81 -4.87 1.28 -8.96
CA VAL A 81 -5.69 1.54 -7.77
C VAL A 81 -6.08 3.01 -7.67
N MET A 82 -5.11 3.93 -7.82
CA MET A 82 -5.37 5.37 -7.73
C MET A 82 -6.29 5.87 -8.85
N LYS A 83 -6.17 5.32 -10.07
CA LYS A 83 -7.09 5.59 -11.17
C LYS A 83 -8.53 5.25 -10.80
N TYR A 84 -8.77 4.06 -10.23
CA TYR A 84 -10.13 3.66 -9.84
C TYR A 84 -10.62 4.43 -8.61
N ALA A 85 -9.75 4.76 -7.66
CA ALA A 85 -10.12 5.63 -6.54
C ALA A 85 -10.61 7.01 -7.03
N ALA A 86 -9.89 7.63 -7.98
CA ALA A 86 -10.32 8.89 -8.59
C ALA A 86 -11.68 8.77 -9.32
N TYR A 87 -11.91 7.65 -10.01
CA TYR A 87 -13.19 7.38 -10.65
C TYR A 87 -14.32 7.18 -9.63
N SER A 88 -14.09 6.43 -8.54
CA SER A 88 -15.05 6.28 -7.46
C SER A 88 -15.41 7.60 -6.78
N LYS A 89 -14.44 8.53 -6.65
CA LYS A 89 -14.71 9.90 -6.18
C LYS A 89 -15.65 10.66 -7.11
N GLN A 90 -15.45 10.56 -8.43
CA GLN A 90 -16.35 11.18 -9.41
C GLN A 90 -17.78 10.62 -9.32
N LEU A 91 -17.92 9.34 -8.98
CA LEU A 91 -19.21 8.69 -8.77
C LEU A 91 -19.82 8.97 -7.38
N GLY A 92 -19.11 9.67 -6.48
CA GLY A 92 -19.55 9.91 -5.11
C GLY A 92 -19.53 8.66 -4.21
N THR A 93 -18.93 7.55 -4.65
CA THR A 93 -18.83 6.29 -3.89
C THR A 93 -17.58 6.19 -3.04
N LEU A 94 -16.64 7.13 -3.21
CA LEU A 94 -15.47 7.31 -2.37
C LEU A 94 -15.37 8.78 -1.97
N THR A 95 -15.19 9.06 -0.69
CA THR A 95 -15.02 10.40 -0.14
C THR A 95 -13.58 10.63 0.31
N ASP A 96 -13.17 11.89 0.42
CA ASP A 96 -11.90 12.29 1.04
C ASP A 96 -12.00 12.18 2.58
N GLN A 97 -12.42 11.02 3.09
CA GLN A 97 -12.43 10.78 4.53
C GLN A 97 -11.02 10.46 4.99
N HIS A 98 -10.30 11.51 5.38
CA HIS A 98 -9.40 11.42 6.51
C HIS A 98 -9.81 12.53 7.47
N PRO A 99 -10.16 12.24 8.74
CA PRO A 99 -9.94 13.23 9.79
C PRO A 99 -8.42 13.33 9.92
N THR A 100 -7.77 14.09 9.03
CA THR A 100 -6.47 14.65 9.35
C THR A 100 -6.74 15.75 10.35
N ALA A 101 -6.07 15.68 11.50
CA ALA A 101 -5.82 16.90 12.24
C ALA A 101 -5.27 17.93 11.25
N THR A 102 -6.05 18.98 11.04
CA THR A 102 -5.69 20.28 10.48
C THR A 102 -5.54 20.37 8.95
N SER A 103 -6.20 21.40 8.42
CA SER A 103 -6.35 21.90 7.05
C SER A 103 -5.15 21.74 6.11
N ASP A 104 -5.39 21.26 4.89
CA ASP A 104 -4.67 21.72 3.66
C ASP A 104 -5.29 21.19 2.34
N LEU A 105 -6.61 20.98 2.27
CA LEU A 105 -7.29 20.52 1.05
C LEU A 105 -7.18 21.53 -0.13
N HIS A 106 -6.98 22.82 0.16
CA HIS A 106 -6.80 23.84 -0.88
C HIS A 106 -5.45 23.70 -1.60
N LYS A 107 -4.39 23.25 -0.91
CA LYS A 107 -3.05 23.12 -1.51
C LYS A 107 -2.96 22.01 -2.56
N VAL A 108 -3.76 20.95 -2.42
CA VAL A 108 -3.79 19.82 -3.39
C VAL A 108 -4.47 20.23 -4.69
N ARG A 109 -5.53 21.04 -4.60
CA ARG A 109 -6.29 21.52 -5.76
C ARG A 109 -5.50 22.55 -6.57
N ASP A 110 -4.76 23.42 -5.90
CA ASP A 110 -3.91 24.42 -6.55
C ASP A 110 -2.69 23.75 -7.21
N TRP A 111 -2.11 22.72 -6.57
CA TRP A 111 -1.02 21.92 -7.17
C TRP A 111 -1.42 21.16 -8.43
N ILE A 112 -2.65 20.63 -8.53
CA ILE A 112 -3.12 19.93 -9.74
C ILE A 112 -3.28 20.89 -10.92
N ASN A 113 -3.60 22.16 -10.66
CA ASN A 113 -3.94 23.14 -11.70
C ASN A 113 -2.73 23.98 -12.18
N ASP A 114 -1.70 24.19 -11.35
CA ASP A 114 -0.54 25.03 -11.67
C ASP A 114 0.65 24.27 -12.31
N LEU A 115 0.48 22.99 -12.64
CA LEU A 115 1.51 22.21 -13.32
C LEU A 115 1.63 22.65 -14.80
N PRO A 116 2.79 23.14 -15.27
CA PRO A 116 2.97 23.56 -16.65
C PRO A 116 3.30 22.32 -17.50
N ILE A 117 2.30 21.51 -17.84
CA ILE A 117 2.53 20.28 -18.62
C ILE A 117 1.42 20.09 -19.68
N PRO A 118 1.76 19.90 -20.97
CA PRO A 118 0.80 19.41 -21.96
C PRO A 118 0.48 17.94 -21.66
N ARG A 119 -0.81 17.55 -21.71
CA ARG A 119 -1.25 16.16 -21.47
C ARG A 119 -0.47 15.16 -22.35
N PRO A 120 0.42 14.31 -21.79
CA PRO A 120 1.22 13.40 -22.61
C PRO A 120 0.61 11.99 -22.67
N LYS A 121 0.68 11.42 -23.88
CA LYS A 121 0.53 9.99 -24.15
C LYS A 121 1.90 9.33 -23.90
N GLY A 122 1.98 8.33 -23.02
CA GLY A 122 3.20 7.53 -22.78
C GLY A 122 3.89 7.81 -21.43
N THR A 123 4.34 6.74 -20.77
CA THR A 123 4.55 6.61 -19.31
C THR A 123 5.99 6.81 -18.81
N ALA A 124 6.95 7.18 -19.65
CA ALA A 124 8.36 6.98 -19.31
C ALA A 124 9.06 8.12 -18.54
N HIS A 125 8.39 9.23 -18.20
CA HIS A 125 9.07 10.43 -17.66
C HIS A 125 8.64 10.90 -16.26
N MET A 126 7.70 10.19 -15.62
CA MET A 126 7.08 10.64 -14.37
C MET A 126 7.92 10.38 -13.10
N SER A 127 8.90 9.46 -13.15
CA SER A 127 9.61 9.00 -11.95
C SER A 127 10.71 9.94 -11.46
N MET A 128 11.34 10.73 -12.35
CA MET A 128 12.45 11.62 -11.98
C MET A 128 11.95 12.93 -11.35
N VAL A 129 10.84 13.45 -11.88
CA VAL A 129 10.24 14.72 -11.43
C VAL A 129 9.64 14.61 -10.03
N LEU A 130 9.01 13.47 -9.73
CA LEU A 130 8.42 13.20 -8.41
C LEU A 130 9.51 13.12 -7.33
N ALA A 131 10.63 12.47 -7.61
CA ALA A 131 11.75 12.37 -6.69
C ALA A 131 12.40 13.73 -6.38
N GLN A 132 12.55 14.59 -7.40
CA GLN A 132 13.11 15.94 -7.24
C GLN A 132 12.16 16.89 -6.48
N ALA A 133 10.85 16.73 -6.66
CA ALA A 133 9.85 17.49 -5.92
C ALA A 133 9.78 17.10 -4.44
N MET A 134 9.87 15.81 -4.12
CA MET A 134 9.86 15.29 -2.76
C MET A 134 11.09 15.75 -1.95
N LYS A 135 12.27 15.83 -2.60
CA LYS A 135 13.52 16.32 -1.98
C LYS A 135 13.49 17.84 -1.71
N LYS A 136 12.88 18.64 -2.58
CA LYS A 136 12.70 20.10 -2.38
C LYS A 136 11.73 20.45 -1.24
N LEU A 137 10.79 19.56 -0.93
CA LEU A 137 9.82 19.72 0.16
C LEU A 137 10.33 19.16 1.51
N GLY A 138 11.56 18.65 1.56
CA GLY A 138 12.16 18.09 2.78
C GLY A 138 11.54 16.76 3.22
N LEU A 139 10.85 16.05 2.31
CA LEU A 139 10.14 14.80 2.60
C LEU A 139 10.97 13.54 2.26
N LEU A 140 12.16 13.73 1.68
CA LEU A 140 13.18 12.72 1.42
C LEU A 140 14.56 13.40 1.58
N GLU A 141 15.53 12.73 2.21
CA GLU A 141 16.93 13.21 2.31
C GLU A 141 17.67 13.20 0.95
#